data_AF-A0A7E5VFQ7-F1
#
_entry.id   AF-A0A7E5VFQ7-F1
#
_cell.length_a   1.000
_cell.length_b   1.000
_cell.length_c   1.000
_cell.angle_alpha   90.00
_cell.angle_beta   90.00
_cell.angle_gamma   90.00
#
_symmetry.space_group_name_H-M   'P 1'
#
loop_
_entity.id
_entity.type
_entity.pdbx_description
1 polymer ?
#
loop_
_entity_poly.entity_id
_entity_poly.type
_entity_poly.pdbx_seq_one_letter_code
_entity_poly.pdbx_strand_id
1 'polypeptide(L)'
;MAARATIASLALLALACVAYAQDATIYIDASNKTHAKLDIERENRKELESLITDLQSTKEDAQLLYIDYASRAGNDLKTFLRNMTGFADNVMNNLDPDDKLNDTDECWMKFEYRVKKIEHDARKAAVFSGDNHHKFLMGHMIVFRMHLNKSEDYLKRCDKVTRKCGLPCETTPRVKRWRRLALDEIHRVREDMQFTRRSYRDLVSHARRKLNHLRKQAINRARSAVEDYKYCLRRG
;
A
#
# COMPACT_ATOMS: atom_id res chain seq x y z
N MET A 1 36.96 99.50 -4.86
CA MET A 1 37.01 98.57 -3.70
C MET A 1 35.65 97.87 -3.56
N ALA A 2 35.35 96.86 -4.39
CA ALA A 2 34.00 96.28 -4.49
C ALA A 2 34.02 94.76 -4.79
N ALA A 3 34.93 94.01 -4.19
CA ALA A 3 35.09 92.58 -4.49
C ALA A 3 35.39 91.70 -3.26
N ARG A 4 34.94 92.10 -2.07
CA ARG A 4 35.15 91.31 -0.83
C ARG A 4 33.89 91.08 0.03
N ALA A 5 32.71 91.49 -0.44
CA ALA A 5 31.47 91.39 0.35
C ALA A 5 30.54 90.23 -0.04
N THR A 6 30.85 89.46 -1.09
CA THR A 6 29.92 88.45 -1.64
C THR A 6 30.19 87.01 -1.20
N ILE A 7 31.31 86.72 -0.54
CA ILE A 7 31.66 85.34 -0.13
C ILE A 7 31.12 84.99 1.26
N ALA A 8 30.81 86.00 2.11
CA ALA A 8 30.34 85.76 3.47
C ALA A 8 28.84 85.35 3.57
N SER A 9 28.00 85.72 2.59
CA SER A 9 26.55 85.41 2.65
C SER A 9 26.18 83.98 2.22
N LEU A 10 27.04 83.29 1.48
CA LEU A 10 26.76 81.90 1.04
C LEU A 10 27.12 80.85 2.10
N ALA A 11 27.99 81.18 3.05
CA ALA A 11 28.37 80.26 4.14
C ALA A 11 27.34 80.22 5.29
N LEU A 12 26.57 81.31 5.50
CA LEU A 12 25.56 81.40 6.57
C LEU A 12 24.25 80.67 6.22
N LEU A 13 23.93 80.51 4.94
CA LEU A 13 22.75 79.74 4.50
C LEU A 13 22.98 78.22 4.55
N ALA A 14 24.22 77.74 4.47
CA ALA A 14 24.53 76.32 4.57
C ALA A 14 24.49 75.79 6.02
N LEU A 15 24.72 76.66 7.02
CA LEU A 15 24.70 76.28 8.44
C LEU A 15 23.30 76.30 9.06
N ALA A 16 22.35 77.07 8.51
CA ALA A 16 20.97 77.10 8.99
C ALA A 16 20.17 75.84 8.63
N CYS A 17 20.56 75.10 7.58
CA CYS A 17 19.90 73.85 7.19
C CYS A 17 20.33 72.64 8.03
N VAL A 18 21.41 72.72 8.80
CA VAL A 18 21.87 71.60 9.65
C VAL A 18 21.16 71.57 11.01
N ALA A 19 20.58 72.69 11.46
CA ALA A 19 19.86 72.76 12.74
C ALA A 19 18.42 72.23 12.69
N TYR A 20 17.90 71.92 11.49
CA TYR A 20 16.58 71.30 11.28
C TYR A 20 16.68 69.84 10.79
N ALA A 21 17.80 69.17 11.05
CA ALA A 21 17.82 67.72 11.04
C ALA A 21 17.02 67.24 12.26
N GLN A 22 15.71 67.08 12.07
CA GLN A 22 14.83 66.40 13.01
C GLN A 22 15.50 65.09 13.42
N ASP A 23 15.53 64.80 14.73
CA ASP A 23 15.82 63.47 15.25
C ASP A 23 14.85 62.48 14.59
N ALA A 24 15.29 61.93 13.46
CA ALA A 24 14.58 60.89 12.75
C ALA A 24 14.77 59.60 13.54
N THR A 25 14.02 59.47 14.65
CA THR A 25 13.85 58.19 15.33
C THR A 25 13.09 57.27 14.38
N ILE A 26 13.82 56.35 13.75
CA ILE A 26 13.23 55.27 12.96
C ILE A 26 12.43 54.38 13.93
N TYR A 27 11.11 54.57 13.97
CA TYR A 27 10.22 53.62 14.62
C TYR A 27 10.17 52.36 13.76
N ILE A 28 10.98 51.36 14.13
CA ILE A 28 10.84 50.00 13.60
C ILE A 28 9.61 49.41 14.26
N ASP A 29 8.49 49.40 13.53
CA ASP A 29 7.28 48.72 13.97
C ASP A 29 7.55 47.22 14.11
N ALA A 30 7.80 46.79 15.35
CA ALA A 30 8.05 45.40 15.70
C ALA A 30 6.76 44.55 15.67
N SER A 31 5.57 45.16 15.53
CA SER A 31 4.29 44.44 15.54
C SER A 31 4.14 43.51 14.32
N ASN A 32 4.69 43.91 13.16
CA ASN A 32 4.69 43.09 11.94
C ASN A 32 5.50 41.79 12.08
N LYS A 33 6.57 41.80 12.89
CA LYS A 33 7.38 40.60 13.13
C LYS A 33 6.65 39.55 13.99
N THR A 34 5.78 39.99 14.90
CA THR A 34 4.95 39.10 15.71
C THR A 34 3.81 38.44 14.91
N HIS A 35 3.18 39.18 13.99
CA HIS A 35 2.16 38.62 13.10
C HIS A 35 2.75 37.59 12.13
N ALA A 36 3.83 37.94 11.41
CA ALA A 36 4.56 36.98 10.58
C ALA A 36 5.09 35.78 11.40
N LYS A 37 5.47 36.05 12.65
CA LYS A 37 5.78 35.11 13.74
C LYS A 37 4.78 33.94 13.80
N LEU A 38 3.54 34.34 14.05
CA LEU A 38 2.39 33.49 14.34
C LEU A 38 1.83 32.82 13.08
N ASP A 39 1.91 33.47 11.93
CA ASP A 39 1.46 32.88 10.66
C ASP A 39 2.34 31.69 10.25
N ILE A 40 3.67 31.81 10.44
CA ILE A 40 4.63 30.72 10.20
C ILE A 40 4.42 29.55 11.17
N GLU A 41 4.04 29.79 12.44
CA GLU A 41 3.64 28.72 13.37
C GLU A 41 2.47 27.93 12.84
N ARG A 42 1.43 28.67 12.45
CA ARG A 42 0.17 28.08 12.05
C ARG A 42 0.37 27.25 10.80
N GLU A 43 1.19 27.73 9.86
CA GLU A 43 1.52 27.01 8.63
C GLU A 43 2.36 25.74 8.90
N ASN A 44 3.42 25.83 9.71
CA ASN A 44 4.24 24.67 10.05
C ASN A 44 3.46 23.59 10.82
N ARG A 45 2.49 23.99 11.65
CA ARG A 45 1.62 23.07 12.38
C ARG A 45 0.61 22.40 11.45
N LYS A 46 -0.01 23.17 10.56
CA LYS A 46 -0.90 22.65 9.49
C LYS A 46 -0.17 21.66 8.58
N GLU A 47 1.07 21.95 8.19
CA GLU A 47 1.89 21.04 7.38
C GLU A 47 2.11 19.71 8.10
N LEU A 48 2.43 19.74 9.40
CA LEU A 48 2.61 18.53 10.20
C LEU A 48 1.32 17.73 10.34
N GLU A 49 0.19 18.39 10.60
CA GLU A 49 -1.14 17.77 10.68
C GLU A 49 -1.54 17.14 9.34
N SER A 50 -1.29 17.83 8.23
CA SER A 50 -1.50 17.30 6.88
C SER A 50 -0.66 16.04 6.67
N LEU A 51 0.62 16.07 7.04
CA LEU A 51 1.54 14.94 6.87
C LEU A 51 1.15 13.72 7.71
N ILE A 52 0.65 13.93 8.94
CA ILE A 52 0.11 12.87 9.78
C ILE A 52 -1.16 12.28 9.15
N THR A 53 -2.03 13.13 8.64
CA THR A 53 -3.27 12.72 7.95
C THR A 53 -2.94 11.90 6.70
N ASP A 54 -1.97 12.33 5.89
CA ASP A 54 -1.50 11.60 4.72
C ASP A 54 -0.89 10.25 5.09
N LEU A 55 -0.13 10.17 6.18
CA LEU A 55 0.42 8.91 6.68
C LEU A 55 -0.70 7.94 7.09
N GLN A 56 -1.69 8.41 7.85
CA GLN A 56 -2.82 7.61 8.31
C GLN A 56 -3.67 7.13 7.13
N SER A 57 -4.04 8.04 6.22
CA SER A 57 -4.76 7.70 5.00
C SER A 57 -4.01 6.67 4.15
N THR A 58 -2.69 6.81 4.00
CA THR A 58 -1.88 5.86 3.22
C THR A 58 -1.79 4.49 3.90
N LYS A 59 -1.74 4.44 5.24
CA LYS A 59 -1.80 3.18 6.01
C LYS A 59 -3.14 2.48 5.82
N GLU A 60 -4.23 3.22 5.94
CA GLU A 60 -5.59 2.70 5.73
C GLU A 60 -5.77 2.16 4.32
N ASP A 61 -5.35 2.92 3.31
CA ASP A 61 -5.40 2.52 1.91
C ASP A 61 -4.63 1.21 1.63
N ALA A 62 -3.41 1.09 2.18
CA ALA A 62 -2.60 -0.12 2.06
C ALA A 62 -3.28 -1.33 2.71
N GLN A 63 -3.85 -1.12 3.91
CA GLN A 63 -4.56 -2.15 4.65
C GLN A 63 -5.84 -2.59 3.93
N LEU A 64 -6.64 -1.64 3.44
CA LEU A 64 -7.85 -1.92 2.67
C LEU A 64 -7.56 -2.71 1.40
N LEU A 65 -6.49 -2.35 0.68
CA LEU A 65 -6.04 -3.07 -0.51
C LEU A 65 -5.77 -4.55 -0.21
N TYR A 66 -5.08 -4.84 0.90
CA TYR A 66 -4.76 -6.20 1.29
C TYR A 66 -6.01 -6.98 1.75
N ILE A 67 -6.88 -6.36 2.55
CA ILE A 67 -8.09 -7.00 3.05
C ILE A 67 -9.04 -7.35 1.89
N ASP A 68 -9.24 -6.44 0.94
CA ASP A 68 -10.07 -6.71 -0.24
C ASP A 68 -9.52 -7.89 -1.06
N TYR A 69 -8.20 -7.94 -1.25
CA TYR A 69 -7.57 -9.09 -1.90
C TYR A 69 -7.77 -10.40 -1.15
N ALA A 70 -7.43 -10.43 0.14
CA ALA A 70 -7.51 -11.63 0.95
C ALA A 70 -8.95 -12.17 0.98
N SER A 71 -9.94 -11.28 1.06
CA SER A 71 -11.36 -11.61 0.98
C SER A 71 -11.71 -12.25 -0.37
N ARG A 72 -11.40 -11.60 -1.50
CA ARG A 72 -11.78 -12.10 -2.83
C ARG A 72 -11.07 -13.40 -3.20
N ALA A 73 -9.74 -13.42 -3.10
CA ALA A 73 -8.95 -14.60 -3.44
C ALA A 73 -9.26 -15.77 -2.50
N GLY A 74 -9.47 -15.49 -1.21
CA GLY A 74 -9.87 -16.47 -0.21
C GLY A 74 -11.25 -17.06 -0.49
N ASN A 75 -12.23 -16.24 -0.86
CA ASN A 75 -13.58 -16.70 -1.19
C ASN A 75 -13.60 -17.58 -2.46
N ASP A 76 -12.87 -17.20 -3.50
CA ASP A 76 -12.76 -17.99 -4.73
C ASP A 76 -12.12 -19.36 -4.45
N LEU A 77 -11.03 -19.39 -3.68
CA LEU A 77 -10.36 -20.62 -3.27
C LEU A 77 -11.27 -21.49 -2.38
N LYS A 78 -11.92 -20.90 -1.38
CA LYS A 78 -12.85 -21.61 -0.49
C LYS A 78 -13.99 -22.26 -1.27
N THR A 79 -14.55 -21.53 -2.23
CA THR A 79 -15.61 -22.04 -3.11
C THR A 79 -15.11 -23.21 -3.95
N PHE A 80 -13.91 -23.09 -4.54
CA PHE A 80 -13.30 -24.19 -5.29
C PHE A 80 -13.09 -25.44 -4.43
N LEU A 81 -12.52 -25.28 -3.22
CA LEU A 81 -12.25 -26.40 -2.32
C LEU A 81 -13.53 -27.09 -1.87
N ARG A 82 -14.59 -26.33 -1.59
CA ARG A 82 -15.90 -26.90 -1.27
C ARG A 82 -16.45 -27.71 -2.45
N ASN A 83 -16.34 -27.19 -3.67
CA ASN A 83 -16.82 -27.90 -4.86
C ASN A 83 -16.01 -29.15 -5.20
N MET A 84 -14.72 -29.17 -4.83
CA MET A 84 -13.86 -30.34 -5.03
C MET A 84 -13.98 -31.37 -3.90
N THR A 85 -14.52 -31.00 -2.74
CA THR A 85 -14.72 -31.94 -1.63
C THR A 85 -15.86 -32.91 -1.98
N GLY A 86 -15.59 -34.21 -1.92
CA GLY A 86 -16.56 -35.24 -2.35
C GLY A 86 -16.71 -35.31 -3.86
N PHE A 87 -15.78 -34.72 -4.62
CA PHE A 87 -15.75 -34.87 -6.07
C PHE A 87 -15.56 -36.34 -6.45
N ALA A 88 -14.69 -37.06 -5.74
CA ALA A 88 -14.47 -38.46 -5.99
C ALA A 88 -15.73 -39.30 -5.79
N ASP A 89 -16.41 -39.09 -4.67
CA ASP A 89 -17.64 -39.80 -4.32
C ASP A 89 -18.74 -39.52 -5.36
N ASN A 90 -18.87 -38.27 -5.80
CA ASN A 90 -19.80 -37.93 -6.88
C ASN A 90 -19.48 -38.66 -8.18
N VAL A 91 -18.21 -38.78 -8.56
CA VAL A 91 -17.82 -39.52 -9.77
C VAL A 91 -18.16 -41.01 -9.64
N MET A 92 -17.87 -41.62 -8.49
CA MET A 92 -18.18 -43.03 -8.24
C MET A 92 -19.69 -43.30 -8.18
N ASN A 93 -20.45 -42.40 -7.57
CA ASN A 93 -21.90 -42.54 -7.43
C ASN A 93 -22.63 -42.42 -8.77
N ASN A 94 -22.11 -41.62 -9.69
CA ASN A 94 -22.65 -41.40 -11.04
C ASN A 94 -22.35 -42.54 -12.03
N LEU A 95 -21.65 -43.59 -11.62
CA LEU A 95 -21.52 -44.79 -12.43
C LEU A 95 -22.86 -45.54 -12.49
N ASP A 96 -23.07 -46.23 -13.62
CA ASP A 96 -24.21 -47.11 -13.81
C ASP A 96 -24.20 -48.20 -12.70
N PRO A 97 -25.37 -48.59 -12.13
CA PRO A 97 -25.42 -49.58 -11.06
C PRO A 97 -24.76 -50.91 -11.44
N ASP A 98 -24.89 -51.31 -12.70
CA ASP A 98 -24.33 -52.54 -13.26
C ASP A 98 -22.79 -52.48 -13.39
N ASP A 99 -22.22 -51.27 -13.46
CA ASP A 99 -20.78 -51.05 -13.53
C ASP A 99 -20.13 -51.02 -12.13
N LYS A 100 -20.89 -51.09 -11.03
CA LYS A 100 -20.33 -51.06 -9.67
C LYS A 100 -19.95 -52.47 -9.23
N LEU A 101 -18.65 -52.75 -9.28
CA LEU A 101 -18.06 -54.00 -8.83
C LEU A 101 -17.81 -54.02 -7.31
N ASN A 102 -17.44 -55.17 -6.78
CA ASN A 102 -17.09 -55.31 -5.37
C ASN A 102 -15.75 -54.63 -5.08
N ASP A 103 -15.56 -54.23 -3.81
CA ASP A 103 -14.32 -53.58 -3.34
C ASP A 103 -13.06 -54.48 -3.44
N THR A 104 -13.20 -55.73 -3.89
CA THR A 104 -12.09 -56.66 -4.13
C THR A 104 -11.62 -56.69 -5.57
N ASP A 105 -12.36 -56.08 -6.50
CA ASP A 105 -12.03 -56.11 -7.92
C ASP A 105 -10.88 -55.15 -8.27
N GLU A 106 -9.86 -55.66 -8.97
CA GLU A 106 -8.65 -54.89 -9.31
C GLU A 106 -8.99 -53.63 -10.14
N CYS A 107 -9.91 -53.77 -11.10
CA CYS A 107 -10.40 -52.66 -11.92
C CYS A 107 -11.02 -51.55 -11.06
N TRP A 108 -11.84 -51.93 -10.06
CA TRP A 108 -12.51 -51.00 -9.16
C TRP A 108 -11.52 -50.28 -8.25
N MET A 109 -10.63 -51.02 -7.60
CA MET A 109 -9.59 -50.45 -6.72
C MET A 109 -8.70 -49.44 -7.46
N LYS A 110 -8.32 -49.75 -8.70
CA LYS A 110 -7.53 -48.85 -9.54
C LYS A 110 -8.31 -47.59 -9.93
N PHE A 111 -9.59 -47.74 -10.24
CA PHE A 111 -10.48 -46.63 -10.56
C PHE A 111 -10.67 -45.71 -9.35
N GLU A 112 -11.06 -46.26 -8.21
CA GLU A 112 -11.27 -45.54 -6.95
C GLU A 112 -10.01 -44.75 -6.56
N TYR A 113 -8.84 -45.42 -6.55
CA TYR A 113 -7.57 -44.77 -6.26
C TYR A 113 -7.32 -43.59 -7.19
N ARG A 114 -7.54 -43.76 -8.50
CA ARG A 114 -7.28 -42.71 -9.49
C ARG A 114 -8.21 -41.51 -9.30
N VAL A 115 -9.49 -41.75 -9.02
CA VAL A 115 -10.47 -40.67 -8.81
C VAL A 115 -10.18 -39.92 -7.51
N LYS A 116 -9.90 -40.62 -6.40
CA LYS A 116 -9.46 -40.00 -5.14
C LYS A 116 -8.17 -39.19 -5.32
N LYS A 117 -7.22 -39.70 -6.10
CA LYS A 117 -5.99 -38.98 -6.45
C LYS A 117 -6.27 -37.71 -7.26
N ILE A 118 -7.21 -37.73 -8.21
CA ILE A 118 -7.60 -36.54 -8.97
C ILE A 118 -8.16 -35.45 -8.05
N GLU A 119 -9.05 -35.81 -7.12
CA GLU A 119 -9.56 -34.86 -6.12
C GLU A 119 -8.41 -34.27 -5.29
N HIS A 120 -7.55 -35.13 -4.74
CA HIS A 120 -6.42 -34.71 -3.91
C HIS A 120 -5.47 -33.77 -4.67
N ASP A 121 -5.04 -34.15 -5.87
CA ASP A 121 -4.15 -33.37 -6.73
C ASP A 121 -4.75 -31.97 -7.02
N ALA A 122 -6.04 -31.91 -7.37
CA ALA A 122 -6.71 -30.67 -7.70
C ALA A 122 -6.80 -29.72 -6.48
N ARG A 123 -7.14 -30.27 -5.30
CA ARG A 123 -7.19 -29.49 -4.05
C ARG A 123 -5.81 -28.98 -3.67
N LYS A 124 -4.79 -29.84 -3.71
CA LYS A 124 -3.41 -29.48 -3.38
C LYS A 124 -2.87 -28.42 -4.32
N ALA A 125 -3.11 -28.54 -5.63
CA ALA A 125 -2.70 -27.55 -6.62
C ALA A 125 -3.40 -26.19 -6.42
N ALA A 126 -4.68 -26.19 -6.02
CA ALA A 126 -5.42 -24.97 -5.73
C ALA A 126 -4.89 -24.24 -4.49
N VAL A 127 -4.64 -24.97 -3.39
CA VAL A 127 -4.05 -24.41 -2.16
C VAL A 127 -2.66 -23.85 -2.46
N PHE A 128 -1.81 -24.60 -3.15
CA PHE A 128 -0.47 -24.14 -3.53
C PHE A 128 -0.51 -22.86 -4.38
N SER A 129 -1.45 -22.78 -5.33
CA SER A 129 -1.66 -21.57 -6.12
C SER A 129 -2.08 -20.39 -5.24
N GLY A 130 -3.04 -20.60 -4.34
CA GLY A 130 -3.53 -19.57 -3.42
C GLY A 130 -2.44 -19.04 -2.49
N ASP A 131 -1.62 -19.93 -1.92
CA ASP A 131 -0.51 -19.56 -1.05
C ASP A 131 0.54 -18.72 -1.78
N ASN A 132 0.87 -19.09 -3.02
CA ASN A 132 1.83 -18.33 -3.82
C ASN A 132 1.31 -16.93 -4.16
N HIS A 133 0.04 -16.82 -4.54
CA HIS A 133 -0.59 -15.52 -4.80
C HIS A 133 -0.64 -14.68 -3.53
N HIS A 134 -1.01 -15.28 -2.39
CA HIS A 134 -1.00 -14.60 -1.10
C HIS A 134 0.38 -14.07 -0.71
N LYS A 135 1.42 -14.91 -0.81
CA LYS A 135 2.81 -14.51 -0.51
C LYS A 135 3.29 -13.37 -1.41
N PHE A 136 2.93 -13.39 -2.70
CA PHE A 136 3.27 -12.32 -3.62
C PHE A 136 2.74 -10.96 -3.14
N LEU A 137 1.44 -10.86 -2.83
CA LEU A 137 0.88 -9.58 -2.36
C LEU A 137 1.39 -9.22 -0.95
N MET A 138 1.57 -10.21 -0.08
CA MET A 138 2.12 -9.99 1.26
C MET A 138 3.52 -9.37 1.20
N GLY A 139 4.33 -9.72 0.20
CA GLY A 139 5.63 -9.08 -0.04
C GLY A 139 5.53 -7.57 -0.23
N HIS A 140 4.57 -7.10 -1.05
CA HIS A 140 4.30 -5.66 -1.21
C HIS A 140 3.86 -5.00 0.10
N MET A 141 3.02 -5.68 0.89
CA MET A 141 2.55 -5.13 2.17
C MET A 141 3.68 -4.98 3.19
N ILE A 142 4.65 -5.91 3.21
CA ILE A 142 5.84 -5.80 4.07
C ILE A 142 6.66 -4.57 3.68
N VAL A 143 6.87 -4.33 2.39
CA VAL A 143 7.59 -3.16 1.89
C VAL A 143 6.85 -1.87 2.26
N PHE A 144 5.52 -1.81 2.05
CA PHE A 144 4.71 -0.65 2.45
C PHE A 144 4.83 -0.38 3.94
N ARG A 145 4.70 -1.41 4.78
CA ARG A 145 4.85 -1.28 6.22
C ARG A 145 6.23 -0.76 6.62
N MET A 146 7.29 -1.22 5.96
CA MET A 146 8.66 -0.74 6.21
C MET A 146 8.79 0.77 5.96
N HIS A 147 8.29 1.26 4.81
CA HIS A 147 8.34 2.69 4.48
C HIS A 147 7.44 3.53 5.40
N LEU A 148 6.21 3.08 5.67
CA LEU A 148 5.27 3.80 6.54
C LEU A 148 5.75 3.86 7.99
N ASN A 149 6.37 2.79 8.50
CA ASN A 149 7.01 2.81 9.82
C ASN A 149 8.18 3.79 9.87
N LYS A 150 8.98 3.86 8.80
CA LYS A 150 10.09 4.81 8.69
C LYS A 150 9.58 6.27 8.68
N SER A 151 8.50 6.56 7.95
CA SER A 151 7.82 7.87 8.01
C SER A 151 7.35 8.18 9.42
N GLU A 152 6.69 7.23 10.08
CA GLU A 152 6.21 7.38 11.45
C GLU A 152 7.35 7.68 12.44
N ASP A 153 8.50 7.01 12.30
CA ASP A 153 9.68 7.26 13.14
C ASP A 153 10.25 8.66 12.95
N TYR A 154 10.27 9.19 11.72
CA TYR A 154 10.65 10.58 11.48
C TYR A 154 9.68 11.54 12.16
N LEU A 155 8.36 11.30 12.08
CA LEU A 155 7.36 12.13 12.72
C LEU A 155 7.44 12.08 14.25
N LYS A 156 7.69 10.91 14.84
CA LYS A 156 7.94 10.76 16.28
C LYS A 156 9.17 11.54 16.74
N ARG A 157 10.23 11.57 15.92
CA ARG A 157 11.44 12.37 16.21
C ARG A 157 11.15 13.86 16.12
N CYS A 158 10.35 14.30 15.15
CA CYS A 158 9.87 15.67 15.05
C CYS A 158 9.10 16.05 16.33
N ASP A 159 8.07 15.28 16.68
CA ASP A 159 7.22 15.52 17.85
C ASP A 159 8.04 15.61 19.14
N LYS A 160 8.98 14.68 19.35
CA LYS A 160 9.85 14.68 20.53
C LYS A 160 10.68 15.96 20.69
N VAL A 161 11.14 16.54 19.58
CA VAL A 161 11.98 17.76 19.58
C VAL A 161 11.13 19.02 19.67
N THR A 162 9.94 19.04 19.07
CA THR A 162 9.07 20.22 19.03
C THR A 162 8.22 20.38 20.30
N ARG A 163 7.92 19.27 21.02
CA ARG A 163 7.00 19.23 22.19
C ARG A 163 7.24 20.28 23.27
N LYS A 164 8.50 20.65 23.52
CA LYS A 164 8.90 21.53 24.62
C LYS A 164 9.42 22.90 24.18
N CYS A 165 9.50 23.13 22.87
CA CYS A 165 10.35 24.18 22.32
C CYS A 165 9.59 25.18 21.43
N GLY A 166 8.42 24.82 20.88
CA GLY A 166 7.66 25.71 20.00
C GLY A 166 8.39 26.02 18.67
N LEU A 167 8.12 27.20 18.10
CA LEU A 167 8.66 27.67 16.81
C LEU A 167 10.16 27.49 16.54
N PRO A 168 11.06 27.83 17.48
CA PRO A 168 12.47 27.75 17.23
C PRO A 168 12.89 26.35 16.81
N CYS A 169 12.24 25.31 17.34
CA CYS A 169 12.54 23.93 16.99
C CYS A 169 11.89 23.49 15.68
N GLU A 170 10.67 23.95 15.38
CA GLU A 170 9.97 23.60 14.14
C GLU A 170 10.70 24.13 12.90
N THR A 171 11.28 25.32 13.01
CA THR A 171 12.00 25.97 11.92
C THR A 171 13.43 25.44 11.72
N THR A 172 13.91 24.56 12.61
CA THR A 172 15.28 24.01 12.48
C THR A 172 15.44 23.21 11.18
N PRO A 173 16.60 23.32 10.51
CA PRO A 173 16.90 22.53 9.31
C PRO A 173 16.74 21.01 9.54
N ARG A 174 16.98 20.57 10.78
CA ARG A 174 16.85 19.17 11.20
C ARG A 174 15.40 18.68 11.17
N VAL A 175 14.46 19.44 11.77
CA VAL A 175 13.04 19.07 11.76
C VAL A 175 12.47 19.15 10.35
N LYS A 176 12.79 20.20 9.58
CA LYS A 176 12.40 20.31 8.17
C LYS A 176 12.91 19.15 7.32
N ARG A 177 14.14 18.67 7.58
CA ARG A 177 14.69 17.49 6.90
C ARG A 177 13.89 16.24 7.21
N TRP A 178 13.54 15.99 8.47
CA TRP A 178 12.75 14.81 8.84
C TRP A 178 11.33 14.85 8.27
N ARG A 179 10.68 16.01 8.24
CA ARG A 179 9.36 16.17 7.58
C ARG A 179 9.43 15.81 6.10
N ARG A 180 10.42 16.34 5.37
CA ARG A 180 10.66 15.98 3.96
C ARG A 180 10.90 14.49 3.78
N LEU A 181 11.78 13.89 4.59
CA LEU A 181 12.04 12.45 4.52
C LEU A 181 10.79 11.61 4.82
N ALA A 182 9.94 12.04 5.75
CA ALA A 182 8.69 11.34 6.03
C ALA A 182 7.72 11.41 4.83
N LEU A 183 7.60 12.59 4.22
CA LEU A 183 6.79 12.82 3.02
C LEU A 183 7.30 11.99 1.84
N ASP A 184 8.61 11.95 1.60
CA ASP A 184 9.22 11.17 0.53
C ASP A 184 8.88 9.67 0.66
N GLU A 185 8.95 9.12 1.88
CA GLU A 185 8.63 7.72 2.12
C GLU A 185 7.10 7.44 2.00
N ILE A 186 6.23 8.40 2.34
CA ILE A 186 4.77 8.30 2.09
C ILE A 186 4.49 8.30 0.58
N HIS A 187 5.14 9.19 -0.16
CA HIS A 187 4.98 9.31 -1.62
C HIS A 187 5.42 8.04 -2.33
N ARG A 188 6.55 7.46 -1.95
CA ARG A 188 7.00 6.15 -2.47
C ARG A 188 5.93 5.08 -2.33
N VAL A 189 5.30 4.98 -1.15
CA VAL A 189 4.23 4.01 -0.94
C VAL A 189 3.01 4.32 -1.80
N ARG A 190 2.60 5.59 -1.92
CA ARG A 190 1.46 5.98 -2.77
C ARG A 190 1.71 5.67 -4.25
N GLU A 191 2.92 5.88 -4.74
CA GLU A 191 3.32 5.54 -6.12
C GLU A 191 3.30 4.03 -6.34
N ASP A 192 3.96 3.27 -5.48
CA ASP A 192 3.99 1.79 -5.56
C ASP A 192 2.61 1.16 -5.35
N MET A 193 1.72 1.83 -4.62
CA MET A 193 0.35 1.36 -4.40
C MET A 193 -0.45 1.32 -5.69
N GLN A 194 -0.22 2.25 -6.63
CA GLN A 194 -0.87 2.19 -7.94
C GLN A 194 -0.43 0.96 -8.73
N PHE A 195 0.86 0.64 -8.69
CA PHE A 195 1.40 -0.57 -9.29
C PHE A 195 0.80 -1.82 -8.62
N THR A 196 0.80 -1.85 -7.29
CA THR A 196 0.28 -2.97 -6.49
C THR A 196 -1.22 -3.19 -6.75
N ARG A 197 -2.00 -2.13 -6.93
CA ARG A 197 -3.43 -2.20 -7.34
C ARG A 197 -3.60 -2.86 -8.71
N ARG A 198 -2.70 -2.62 -9.67
CA ARG A 198 -2.73 -3.29 -10.98
C ARG A 198 -2.36 -4.77 -10.84
N SER A 199 -1.23 -5.07 -10.19
CA SER A 199 -0.79 -6.44 -9.93
C SER A 199 -1.85 -7.24 -9.18
N TYR A 200 -2.55 -6.62 -8.22
CA TYR A 200 -3.69 -7.19 -7.52
C TYR A 200 -4.80 -7.66 -8.48
N ARG A 201 -5.25 -6.80 -9.41
CA ARG A 201 -6.32 -7.14 -10.37
C ARG A 201 -5.91 -8.30 -11.27
N ASP A 202 -4.66 -8.27 -11.73
CA ASP A 202 -4.11 -9.34 -12.56
C ASP A 202 -4.01 -10.66 -11.80
N LEU A 203 -3.58 -10.59 -10.54
CA LEU A 203 -3.43 -11.74 -9.66
C LEU A 203 -4.77 -12.42 -9.36
N VAL A 204 -5.82 -11.65 -9.03
CA VAL A 204 -7.17 -12.19 -8.83
C VAL A 204 -7.69 -12.84 -10.11
N SER A 205 -7.49 -12.18 -11.25
CA SER A 205 -7.92 -12.73 -12.55
C SER A 205 -7.15 -14.00 -12.92
N HIS A 206 -5.86 -14.02 -12.65
CA HIS A 206 -5.01 -15.20 -12.84
C HIS A 206 -5.42 -16.34 -11.90
N ALA A 207 -5.68 -16.07 -10.63
CA ALA A 207 -6.17 -17.05 -9.65
C ALA A 207 -7.47 -17.71 -10.12
N ARG A 208 -8.45 -16.91 -10.55
CA ARG A 208 -9.73 -17.42 -11.10
C ARG A 208 -9.52 -18.31 -12.33
N ARG A 209 -8.69 -17.87 -13.28
CA ARG A 209 -8.35 -18.66 -14.48
C ARG A 209 -7.68 -19.98 -14.08
N LYS A 210 -6.76 -19.96 -13.12
CA LYS A 210 -6.08 -21.16 -12.64
C LYS A 210 -7.03 -22.13 -11.97
N LEU A 211 -7.92 -21.67 -11.09
CA LEU A 211 -8.94 -22.52 -10.45
C LEU A 211 -9.89 -23.14 -11.48
N ASN A 212 -10.35 -22.37 -12.46
CA ASN A 212 -11.17 -22.88 -13.56
C ASN A 212 -10.42 -23.92 -14.41
N HIS A 213 -9.14 -23.70 -14.69
CA HIS A 213 -8.31 -24.65 -15.40
C HIS A 213 -8.15 -25.96 -14.62
N LEU A 214 -7.85 -25.89 -13.31
CA LEU A 214 -7.75 -27.06 -12.43
C LEU A 214 -9.07 -27.84 -12.39
N ARG A 215 -10.21 -27.15 -12.33
CA ARG A 215 -11.53 -27.79 -12.40
C ARG A 215 -11.74 -28.56 -13.70
N LYS A 216 -11.46 -27.92 -14.85
CA LYS A 216 -11.57 -28.57 -16.17
C LYS A 216 -10.64 -29.78 -16.28
N GLN A 217 -9.42 -29.65 -15.79
CA GLN A 217 -8.44 -30.74 -15.76
C GLN A 217 -8.92 -31.91 -14.91
N ALA A 218 -9.48 -31.65 -13.72
CA ALA A 218 -10.03 -32.69 -12.86
C ALA A 218 -11.20 -33.42 -13.52
N ILE A 219 -12.13 -32.69 -14.13
CA ILE A 219 -13.26 -33.27 -14.88
C ILE A 219 -12.77 -34.16 -16.04
N ASN A 220 -11.82 -33.67 -16.84
CA ASN A 220 -11.31 -34.45 -17.98
C ASN A 220 -10.56 -35.70 -17.52
N ARG A 221 -9.73 -35.60 -16.47
CA ARG A 221 -9.04 -36.75 -15.88
C ARG A 221 -10.02 -37.76 -15.29
N ALA A 222 -11.12 -37.31 -14.70
CA ALA A 222 -12.16 -38.18 -14.17
C ALA A 222 -12.92 -38.91 -15.28
N ARG A 223 -13.28 -38.23 -16.38
CA ARG A 223 -13.89 -38.87 -17.56
C ARG A 223 -13.00 -39.97 -18.13
N SER A 224 -11.72 -39.67 -18.33
CA SER A 224 -10.75 -40.69 -18.77
C SER A 224 -10.62 -41.84 -17.77
N ALA A 225 -10.68 -41.58 -16.45
CA ALA A 225 -10.68 -42.65 -15.45
C ALA A 225 -11.92 -43.56 -15.56
N VAL A 226 -13.09 -42.99 -15.82
CA VAL A 226 -14.34 -43.73 -16.04
C VAL A 226 -14.27 -44.55 -17.33
N GLU A 227 -13.76 -43.99 -18.42
CA GLU A 227 -13.57 -44.70 -19.69
C GLU A 227 -12.61 -45.88 -19.53
N ASP A 228 -11.47 -45.66 -18.87
CA ASP A 228 -10.47 -46.70 -18.60
C ASP A 228 -11.05 -47.80 -17.70
N TYR A 229 -11.91 -47.44 -16.74
CA TYR A 229 -12.62 -48.39 -15.89
C TYR A 229 -13.61 -49.24 -16.70
N LYS A 230 -14.47 -48.62 -17.51
CA LYS A 230 -15.40 -49.34 -18.39
C LYS A 230 -14.68 -50.23 -19.40
N TYR A 231 -13.50 -49.82 -19.87
CA TYR A 231 -12.66 -50.67 -20.71
C TYR A 231 -12.10 -51.89 -19.95
N CYS A 232 -11.69 -51.71 -18.69
CA CYS A 232 -11.24 -52.79 -17.80
C CYS A 232 -12.36 -53.83 -17.59
N LEU A 233 -13.58 -53.36 -17.32
CA LEU A 233 -14.78 -54.21 -17.16
C LEU A 233 -15.11 -55.07 -18.38
N ARG A 234 -14.84 -54.57 -19.59
CA ARG A 234 -15.12 -55.31 -20.83
C ARG A 234 -14.05 -56.35 -21.18
N ARG A 235 -12.90 -56.31 -20.50
CA ARG A 235 -11.72 -57.11 -20.85
C ARG A 235 -11.37 -58.17 -19.80
N GLY A 236 -11.78 -57.94 -18.54
CA GLY A 236 -11.85 -58.97 -17.51
C GLY A 236 -13.11 -59.79 -17.67
#